data_AF-E6PT85-F1
#
_entry.id   AF-E6PT85-F1
#
_cell.length_a   1.000
_cell.length_b   1.000
_cell.length_c   1.000
_cell.angle_alpha   90.00
_cell.angle_beta   90.00
_cell.angle_gamma   90.00
#
_symmetry.space_group_name_H-M   'P 1'
#
loop_
_entity.id
_entity.type
_entity.pdbx_description
1 polymer ?
#
loop_
_entity_poly.entity_id
_entity_poly.type
_entity_poly.pdbx_seq_one_letter_code
_entity_poly.pdbx_strand_id
1 'polypeptide(L)' 'MTFVAYTFLALDSLNEELEEPFGVLPNDLPLEHLSMGIEITLREMLGETHLPQQLPPKNYVLT' A
#
# COMPACT_ATOMS: atom_id res chain seq x y z
N MET A 1 7.30 -18.35 29.66
CA MET A 1 7.94 -18.56 28.35
C MET A 1 7.13 -18.00 27.18
N THR A 2 5.79 -17.96 27.26
CA THR A 2 4.92 -17.48 26.16
C THR A 2 5.13 -16.02 25.77
N PHE A 3 5.40 -15.12 26.72
CA PHE A 3 5.60 -13.69 26.42
C PHE A 3 6.86 -13.44 25.58
N VAL A 4 7.99 -14.04 25.98
CA VAL A 4 9.25 -13.95 25.23
C VAL A 4 9.14 -14.65 23.88
N ALA A 5 8.48 -15.82 23.81
CA ALA A 5 8.26 -16.51 22.55
C ALA A 5 7.40 -15.69 21.57
N TYR A 6 6.34 -15.04 22.06
CA TYR A 6 5.49 -14.17 21.26
C TYR A 6 6.28 -13.01 20.66
N THR A 7 7.17 -12.35 21.41
CA THR A 7 7.95 -11.23 20.89
C THR A 7 8.87 -11.63 19.74
N PHE A 8 9.48 -12.82 19.80
CA PHE A 8 10.36 -13.28 18.72
C PHE A 8 9.59 -13.77 17.50
N LEU A 9 8.49 -14.53 17.70
CA LEU A 9 7.66 -15.00 16.58
C LEU A 9 6.94 -13.85 15.86
N ALA A 10 6.40 -12.88 16.61
CA ALA A 10 5.75 -11.73 16.00
C ALA A 10 6.73 -10.85 15.23
N LEU A 11 7.98 -10.73 15.70
CA LEU A 11 9.03 -9.99 15.00
C LEU A 11 9.46 -10.71 13.71
N ASP A 12 9.53 -12.04 13.73
CA ASP A 12 9.84 -12.86 12.56
C ASP A 12 8.75 -12.71 11.48
N SER A 13 7.48 -12.86 11.86
CA SER A 13 6.36 -12.68 10.93
C SER A 13 6.26 -11.26 10.36
N LEU A 14 6.57 -10.22 11.15
CA LEU A 14 6.64 -8.85 10.65
C LEU A 14 7.77 -8.67 9.64
N ASN A 15 8.91 -9.33 9.84
CA ASN A 15 10.02 -9.25 8.90
C ASN A 15 9.65 -9.91 7.57
N GLU A 16 9.00 -11.07 7.59
CA GLU A 16 8.49 -11.74 6.38
C GLU A 16 7.52 -10.85 5.58
N GLU A 17 6.57 -10.18 6.24
CA GLU A 17 5.64 -9.25 5.56
C GLU A 17 6.36 -8.06 4.90
N LEU A 18 7.46 -7.57 5.48
CA LEU A 18 8.20 -6.43 4.93
C LEU A 18 9.16 -6.79 3.79
N GLU A 19 9.47 -8.08 3.60
CA GLU A 19 10.38 -8.54 2.55
C GLU A 19 9.77 -8.47 1.14
N GLU A 20 8.44 -8.54 1.02
CA GLU A 20 7.71 -8.46 -0.25
C GLU A 20 6.75 -7.25 -0.34
N PRO A 21 7.26 -6.01 -0.31
CA PRO A 21 6.42 -4.80 -0.18
C PRO A 21 5.55 -4.49 -1.42
N PHE A 22 5.71 -5.25 -2.50
CA PHE A 22 5.01 -5.06 -3.78
C PHE A 22 3.95 -6.14 -4.05
N GLY A 23 3.54 -6.87 -3.01
CA GLY A 23 2.48 -7.86 -3.08
C GLY A 23 1.07 -7.25 -3.10
N VAL A 24 0.10 -8.01 -2.60
CA VAL A 24 -1.33 -7.66 -2.53
C VAL A 24 -1.92 -7.84 -1.13
N LEU A 25 -1.06 -8.03 -0.13
CA LEU A 25 -1.45 -8.14 1.27
C LEU A 25 -1.80 -6.74 1.83
N PRO A 26 -2.57 -6.67 2.92
CA PRO A 26 -3.03 -5.39 3.47
C PRO A 26 -1.92 -4.41 3.89
N ASN A 27 -0.73 -4.91 4.23
CA ASN A 27 0.41 -4.10 4.65
C ASN A 27 1.39 -3.78 3.49
N ASP A 28 1.10 -4.30 2.28
CA ASP A 28 1.91 -4.03 1.11
C ASP A 28 1.65 -2.60 0.60
N LEU A 29 2.52 -2.13 -0.28
CA LEU A 29 2.40 -0.79 -0.82
C LEU A 29 1.16 -0.67 -1.72
N PRO A 30 0.39 0.44 -1.61
CA PRO A 30 -0.78 0.68 -2.44
C PRO A 30 -0.35 1.19 -3.82
N LEU A 31 0.26 0.31 -4.63
CA LEU A 31 0.88 0.65 -5.89
C LEU A 31 -0.11 1.24 -6.90
N GLU A 32 -1.34 0.72 -6.96
CA GLU A 32 -2.36 1.23 -7.88
C GLU A 32 -2.77 2.66 -7.49
N HIS A 33 -2.96 2.92 -6.19
CA HIS A 33 -3.22 4.26 -5.68
C HIS A 33 -2.05 5.24 -5.96
N LEU A 34 -0.81 4.80 -5.77
CA LEU A 34 0.38 5.62 -6.05
C LEU A 34 0.50 5.92 -7.54
N SER A 35 0.33 4.92 -8.41
CA SER A 35 0.33 5.10 -9.87
C SER A 35 -0.77 6.06 -10.33
N MET A 36 -1.98 5.95 -9.75
CA MET A 36 -3.08 6.86 -10.04
C MET A 36 -2.74 8.31 -9.63
N GLY A 37 -2.12 8.50 -8.47
CA GLY A 37 -1.67 9.83 -8.02
C GLY A 37 -0.64 10.45 -8.98
N ILE A 38 0.31 9.66 -9.45
CA ILE A 38 1.28 10.08 -10.47
C ILE A 38 0.58 10.44 -11.77
N GLU A 39 -0.35 9.60 -12.25
CA GLU A 39 -1.12 9.87 -13.47
C GLU A 39 -1.91 11.18 -13.38
N ILE A 40 -2.62 11.40 -12.27
CA ILE A 40 -3.37 12.64 -12.01
C ILE A 40 -2.42 13.84 -12.07
N THR A 41 -1.30 13.77 -11.36
CA THR A 41 -0.31 14.87 -11.31
C THR A 41 0.22 15.21 -12.71
N LEU A 42 0.53 14.19 -13.51
CA LEU A 42 1.00 14.38 -14.88
C LEU A 42 -0.07 15.02 -15.78
N ARG A 43 -1.33 14.57 -15.68
CA ARG A 43 -2.46 15.13 -16.45
C ARG A 43 -2.77 16.57 -16.04
N GLU A 44 -2.69 16.89 -14.74
CA GLU A 44 -2.81 18.25 -14.23
C GLU A 44 -1.73 19.17 -14.82
N MET A 45 -0.48 18.71 -14.86
CA MET A 45 0.63 19.45 -15.47
C MET A 45 0.45 19.67 -16.98
N LEU A 46 -0.26 18.78 -17.67
CA LEU A 46 -0.61 18.90 -19.09
C LEU A 46 -1.85 19.77 -19.34
N GLY A 47 -2.53 20.25 -18.28
CA GLY A 47 -3.73 21.06 -18.38
C GLY A 47 -4.99 20.28 -18.75
N GLU A 48 -4.99 18.95 -18.57
CA GLU A 48 -6.18 18.14 -18.79
C GLU A 48 -7.24 18.41 -17.72
N THR A 49 -8.51 18.49 -18.13
CA THR A 49 -9.65 18.74 -17.22
C THR A 49 -10.37 17.46 -16.81
N HIS A 50 -10.11 16.35 -17.52
CA HIS A 50 -10.69 15.05 -17.24
C HIS A 50 -9.68 14.18 -16.48
N LEU A 51 -9.58 14.43 -15.18
CA LEU A 51 -8.71 13.66 -14.29
C LEU A 51 -9.41 12.36 -13.86
N PRO A 52 -8.68 11.23 -13.77
CA PRO A 52 -9.24 10.01 -13.23
C PRO A 52 -9.58 10.19 -11.75
N GLN A 53 -10.69 9.59 -11.31
CA GLN A 53 -11.11 9.66 -9.91
C GLN A 53 -10.22 8.75 -9.05
N GLN A 54 -9.76 9.26 -7.90
CA GLN A 54 -9.01 8.45 -6.95
C GLN A 54 -9.86 7.27 -6.47
N LEU A 55 -9.24 6.08 -6.45
CA LEU A 55 -9.88 4.88 -5.93
C LEU A 55 -10.12 5.03 -4.42
N PRO A 56 -11.36 4.86 -3.95
CA PRO A 56 -11.63 4.88 -2.52
C PRO A 56 -11.04 3.62 -1.86
N PRO A 57 -10.66 3.69 -0.57
CA PRO A 57 -10.19 2.52 0.15
C PRO A 57 -11.28 1.45 0.23
N LYS A 58 -10.91 0.18 0.04
CA LYS A 58 -11.78 -0.98 0.21
C LYS A 58 -11.41 -1.65 1.53
N ASN A 59 -12.38 -1.84 2.43
CA ASN A 59 -12.14 -2.42 3.76
C ASN A 59 -11.00 -1.74 4.54
N TYR A 60 -10.91 -0.41 4.46
CA TYR A 60 -9.84 0.40 5.06
C TYR A 60 -8.43 0.19 4.49
N VAL A 61 -8.31 -0.52 3.35
CA VAL A 61 -7.06 -0.76 2.64
C VAL A 61 -7.06 0.03 1.32
N LEU A 62 -5.95 0.70 1.03
CA LEU A 62 -5.67 1.25 -0.30
C LEU A 62 -4.89 0.20 -1.09
N THR A 63 -5.22 0.03 -2.36
CA THR A 63 -4.53 -0.86 -3.27
C THR A 63 -3.91 -0.04 -4.37
#